data_AF-A0AAV6TNF4-F1
#
_entry.id   AF-A0AAV6TNF4-F1
#
_cell.length_a   1.000
_cell.length_b   1.000
_cell.length_c   1.000
_cell.angle_alpha   90.00
_cell.angle_beta   90.00
_cell.angle_gamma   90.00
#
_symmetry.space_group_name_H-M   'P 1'
#
loop_
_entity.id
_entity.type
_entity.pdbx_description
1 polymer ?
#
loop_
_entity_poly.entity_id
_entity_poly.type
_entity_poly.pdbx_seq_one_letter_code
_entity_poly.pdbx_strand_id
1 'polypeptide(L)'
;MSLRAGLILCLAAVLVSAERGCPYPEEIEPCTCLLDKTQNTTLICSKVHDTQVLLKVFENSRRYTYNWFVLMESSLQYIPHQIFDDVKVNGLSMFNVTLRNLFDEVPRDAGIWQIWAEKVCDLFQLGYVFIFMVRL
;
A
#
# COMPACT_ATOMS: atom_id res chain seq x y z
N MET A 1 9.64 53.97 18.81
CA MET A 1 8.81 53.43 17.71
C MET A 1 9.77 52.70 16.78
N SER A 2 9.77 51.39 16.54
CA SER A 2 8.87 50.30 16.89
C SER A 2 9.68 49.00 16.82
N LEU A 3 9.88 48.31 17.94
CA LEU A 3 10.29 46.90 17.92
C LEU A 3 9.01 46.08 17.91
N ARG A 4 8.56 45.76 16.70
CA ARG A 4 7.36 44.94 16.48
C ARG A 4 7.63 43.54 16.99
N ALA A 5 6.73 43.10 17.86
CA ALA A 5 6.48 41.73 18.28
C ALA A 5 6.75 40.72 17.16
N GLY A 6 7.83 39.95 17.30
CA GLY A 6 8.09 38.73 16.53
C GLY A 6 7.28 37.61 17.16
N LEU A 7 6.06 37.41 16.67
CA LEU A 7 5.17 36.31 17.02
C LEU A 7 5.86 34.99 16.64
N ILE A 8 6.39 34.26 17.62
CA ILE A 8 6.91 32.89 17.40
C ILE A 8 5.69 31.98 17.23
N LEU A 9 5.27 31.76 15.98
CA LEU A 9 4.36 30.69 15.61
C LEU A 9 5.09 29.36 15.78
N CYS A 10 5.00 28.75 16.96
CA CYS A 10 5.27 27.33 17.12
C CYS A 10 4.15 26.55 16.42
N LEU A 11 4.34 26.26 15.13
CA LEU A 11 3.60 25.22 14.44
C LEU A 11 3.93 23.90 15.13
N ALA A 12 3.04 23.44 16.00
CA ALA A 12 3.08 22.08 16.52
C ALA A 12 2.91 21.13 15.33
N ALA A 13 4.02 20.63 14.80
CA ALA A 13 4.01 19.48 13.93
C ALA A 13 3.41 18.32 14.72
N VAL A 14 2.15 18.00 14.46
CA VAL A 14 1.52 16.79 14.97
C VAL A 14 2.27 15.64 14.30
N LEU A 15 3.23 15.07 15.02
CA LEU A 15 3.82 13.80 14.68
C LEU A 15 2.71 12.77 14.81
N VAL A 16 1.99 12.50 13.70
CA VAL A 16 1.12 11.34 13.60
C VAL A 16 2.05 10.13 13.68
N SER A 17 2.20 9.59 14.89
CA SER A 17 2.87 8.32 15.08
C SER A 17 2.06 7.28 14.32
N ALA A 18 2.68 6.63 13.33
CA ALA A 18 2.05 5.49 12.67
C ALA A 18 1.65 4.44 13.72
N GLU A 19 0.38 4.12 13.77
CA GLU A 19 -0.19 3.08 14.61
C GLU A 19 0.19 1.72 14.01
N ARG A 20 0.70 0.82 14.86
CA ARG A 20 0.82 -0.59 14.51
C ARG A 20 -0.49 -1.28 14.87
N GLY A 21 -1.10 -1.95 13.91
CA GLY A 21 -2.38 -2.62 14.11
C GLY A 21 -3.24 -2.58 12.87
N CYS A 22 -4.49 -3.01 13.03
CA CYS A 22 -5.47 -3.03 11.96
C CYS A 22 -6.50 -1.91 12.15
N PRO A 23 -6.92 -1.25 11.05
CA PRO A 23 -8.12 -0.41 11.05
C PRO A 23 -9.36 -1.20 11.44
N TYR A 24 -10.45 -0.48 11.71
CA TYR A 24 -11.74 -1.15 11.88
C TYR A 24 -12.17 -1.80 10.55
N PRO A 25 -12.76 -3.01 10.56
CA PRO A 25 -13.14 -3.71 9.33
C PRO A 25 -14.02 -2.87 8.38
N GLU A 26 -14.95 -2.10 8.96
CA GLU A 26 -15.86 -1.18 8.27
C GLU A 26 -15.12 -0.12 7.43
N GLU A 27 -13.90 0.26 7.83
CA GLU A 27 -13.10 1.31 7.19
C GLU A 27 -12.31 0.79 6.00
N ILE A 28 -12.10 -0.53 5.90
CA ILE A 28 -11.24 -1.15 4.91
C ILE A 28 -11.95 -2.18 4.02
N GLU A 29 -13.27 -2.27 4.05
CA GLU A 29 -14.00 -3.13 3.12
C GLU A 29 -13.66 -2.81 1.65
N PRO A 30 -13.45 -3.82 0.77
CA PRO A 30 -13.65 -5.27 0.96
C PRO A 30 -12.41 -6.02 1.48
N CYS A 31 -11.43 -5.31 2.04
CA CYS A 31 -10.20 -5.88 2.55
C CYS A 31 -10.35 -6.36 3.99
N THR A 32 -9.46 -7.24 4.41
CA THR A 32 -9.31 -7.72 5.78
C THR A 32 -7.89 -7.44 6.24
N CYS A 33 -7.72 -7.06 7.51
CA CYS A 33 -6.41 -6.88 8.10
C CYS A 33 -6.16 -7.94 9.17
N LEU A 34 -4.97 -8.55 9.13
CA LEU A 34 -4.53 -9.56 10.08
C LEU A 34 -3.28 -9.08 10.81
N LEU A 35 -3.27 -9.29 12.12
CA LEU A 35 -2.10 -9.08 12.97
C LEU A 35 -1.58 -10.45 13.44
N ASP A 36 -0.33 -10.78 13.10
CA ASP A 36 0.29 -12.03 13.56
C ASP A 36 0.84 -11.92 15.00
N LYS A 37 1.31 -13.06 15.55
CA LYS A 37 1.89 -13.12 16.91
C LYS A 37 3.17 -12.29 17.07
N THR A 38 3.81 -11.91 15.96
CA THR A 38 5.02 -11.07 15.92
C THR A 38 4.69 -9.60 15.62
N GLN A 39 3.41 -9.22 15.66
CA GLN A 39 2.91 -7.88 15.37
C GLN A 39 3.12 -7.44 13.91
N ASN A 40 3.29 -8.38 12.98
CA ASN A 40 3.25 -8.02 11.56
C ASN A 40 1.80 -7.84 11.13
N THR A 41 1.56 -6.75 10.40
CA THR A 41 0.24 -6.39 9.90
C THR A 41 0.16 -6.72 8.41
N THR A 42 -0.84 -7.52 8.04
CA THR A 42 -1.08 -7.95 6.65
C THR A 42 -2.45 -7.48 6.22
N LEU A 43 -2.51 -6.61 5.20
CA LEU A 43 -3.74 -6.17 4.55
C LEU A 43 -4.04 -7.09 3.36
N ILE A 44 -5.20 -7.71 3.33
CA ILE A 44 -5.62 -8.66 2.29
C ILE A 44 -6.87 -8.12 1.61
N CYS A 45 -6.77 -7.78 0.34
CA CYS A 45 -7.89 -7.35 -0.48
C CYS A 45 -8.22 -8.44 -1.51
N SER A 46 -9.50 -8.73 -1.70
CA SER A 46 -9.97 -9.73 -2.66
C SER A 46 -11.11 -9.20 -3.51
N LYS A 47 -11.23 -9.69 -4.76
CA LYS A 47 -12.32 -9.34 -5.69
C LYS A 47 -12.45 -7.83 -5.94
N VAL A 48 -11.30 -7.14 -6.00
CA VAL A 48 -11.26 -5.71 -6.27
C VAL A 48 -11.17 -5.50 -7.78
N HIS A 49 -12.14 -4.77 -8.33
CA HIS A 49 -12.24 -4.49 -9.77
C HIS A 49 -12.20 -3.00 -10.11
N ASP A 50 -12.19 -2.15 -9.08
CA ASP A 50 -12.11 -0.70 -9.22
C ASP A 50 -10.93 -0.18 -8.40
N THR A 51 -10.03 0.52 -9.07
CA THR A 51 -8.85 1.15 -8.47
C THR A 51 -9.23 2.17 -7.39
N GLN A 52 -10.40 2.82 -7.49
CA GLN A 52 -10.90 3.76 -6.48
C GLN A 52 -11.18 3.07 -5.14
N VAL A 53 -11.52 1.78 -5.14
CA VAL A 53 -11.70 1.00 -3.92
C VAL A 53 -10.37 0.87 -3.17
N LEU A 54 -9.27 0.58 -3.86
CA LEU A 54 -7.95 0.56 -3.23
C LEU A 54 -7.58 1.93 -2.66
N LEU A 55 -7.76 3.01 -3.44
CA LEU A 55 -7.47 4.36 -2.95
C LEU A 55 -8.21 4.67 -1.65
N LYS A 56 -9.50 4.37 -1.57
CA LYS A 56 -10.31 4.60 -0.36
C LYS A 56 -9.82 3.79 0.84
N VAL A 57 -9.52 2.51 0.65
CA VAL A 57 -8.98 1.63 1.71
C VAL A 57 -7.67 2.18 2.26
N PHE A 58 -6.78 2.60 1.37
CA PHE A 58 -5.47 3.14 1.77
C PHE A 58 -5.56 4.56 2.35
N GLU A 59 -6.50 5.39 1.90
CA GLU A 59 -6.82 6.67 2.52
C GLU A 59 -7.25 6.50 3.99
N ASN A 60 -8.16 5.55 4.25
CA ASN A 60 -8.58 5.20 5.60
C ASN A 60 -7.46 4.52 6.42
N SER A 61 -6.38 4.08 5.76
CA SER A 61 -5.25 3.41 6.38
C SER A 61 -4.01 4.29 6.57
N ARG A 62 -4.08 5.61 6.30
CA ARG A 62 -2.91 6.51 6.33
C ARG A 62 -2.12 6.53 7.63
N ARG A 63 -2.78 6.26 8.76
CA ARG A 63 -2.12 6.19 10.07
C ARG A 63 -1.50 4.83 10.37
N TYR A 64 -1.70 3.82 9.54
CA TYR A 64 -1.24 2.45 9.79
C TYR A 64 0.00 2.11 8.98
N THR A 65 0.69 1.03 9.38
CA THR A 65 1.81 0.46 8.64
C THR A 65 1.53 -1.00 8.36
N TYR A 66 1.71 -1.43 7.11
CA TYR A 66 1.54 -2.80 6.68
C TYR A 66 2.88 -3.44 6.34
N ASN A 67 3.11 -4.64 6.87
CA ASN A 67 4.23 -5.46 6.43
C ASN A 67 3.96 -6.00 5.04
N TRP A 68 2.72 -6.42 4.78
CA TRP A 68 2.31 -7.03 3.52
C TRP A 68 0.98 -6.46 3.08
N PHE A 69 0.91 -6.07 1.81
CA PHE A 69 -0.32 -5.90 1.08
C PHE A 69 -0.50 -7.10 0.14
N VAL A 70 -1.60 -7.81 0.29
CA VAL A 70 -1.97 -8.97 -0.50
C VAL A 70 -3.20 -8.62 -1.34
N LEU A 71 -3.09 -8.76 -2.66
CA LEU A 71 -4.19 -8.58 -3.60
C LEU A 71 -4.54 -9.92 -4.24
N MET A 72 -5.81 -10.32 -4.15
CA MET A 72 -6.28 -11.62 -4.61
C MET A 72 -7.49 -11.51 -5.54
N GLU A 73 -7.61 -12.41 -6.51
CA GLU A 73 -8.82 -12.57 -7.34
C GLU A 73 -9.35 -11.26 -7.94
N SER A 74 -8.44 -10.37 -8.32
CA SER A 74 -8.74 -8.98 -8.66
C SER A 74 -8.42 -8.69 -10.12
N SER A 75 -9.09 -7.71 -10.70
CA SER A 75 -8.84 -7.29 -12.09
C SER A 75 -8.87 -5.78 -12.15
N LEU A 76 -7.71 -5.16 -12.30
CA LEU A 76 -7.53 -3.71 -12.25
C LEU A 76 -6.74 -3.24 -13.45
N GLN A 77 -6.81 -1.94 -13.76
CA GLN A 77 -5.92 -1.38 -14.78
C GLN A 77 -4.48 -1.29 -14.25
N TYR A 78 -4.33 -0.85 -13.00
CA TYR A 78 -3.08 -0.67 -12.29
C TYR A 78 -3.31 -0.59 -10.78
N ILE A 79 -2.23 -0.73 -10.02
CA ILE A 79 -2.18 -0.40 -8.59
C ILE A 79 -1.73 1.07 -8.47
N PRO A 80 -2.44 1.97 -7.77
CA PRO A 80 -2.02 3.37 -7.67
C PRO A 80 -0.72 3.49 -6.90
N HIS A 81 0.28 4.17 -7.46
CA HIS A 81 1.55 4.44 -6.80
C HIS A 81 1.37 5.18 -5.48
N GLN A 82 0.36 6.07 -5.42
CA GLN A 82 0.04 6.87 -4.24
C GLN A 82 -0.21 6.02 -2.98
N ILE A 83 -0.71 4.78 -3.10
CA ILE A 83 -0.93 3.95 -1.91
C ILE A 83 0.37 3.60 -1.18
N PHE A 84 1.49 3.59 -1.90
CA PHE A 84 2.82 3.31 -1.35
C PHE A 84 3.55 4.59 -0.91
N ASP A 85 3.17 5.74 -1.46
CA ASP A 85 3.67 7.03 -1.03
C ASP A 85 2.98 7.50 0.26
N ASP A 86 1.68 7.27 0.39
CA ASP A 86 0.86 7.73 1.51
C ASP A 86 0.87 6.76 2.70
N VAL A 87 1.07 5.46 2.44
CA VAL A 87 1.01 4.40 3.46
C VAL A 87 2.26 3.53 3.39
N LYS A 88 2.88 3.30 4.53
CA LYS A 88 4.06 2.43 4.60
C LYS A 88 3.67 0.97 4.42
N VAL A 89 4.02 0.42 3.26
CA VAL A 89 3.84 -0.99 2.90
C VAL A 89 5.20 -1.59 2.55
N ASN A 90 5.62 -2.64 3.26
CA ASN A 90 6.95 -3.23 3.05
C ASN A 90 7.02 -4.29 1.93
N GLY A 91 5.88 -4.85 1.54
CA GLY A 91 5.80 -5.93 0.56
C GLY A 91 4.45 -6.02 -0.11
N LEU A 92 4.45 -6.47 -1.37
CA LEU A 92 3.26 -6.66 -2.20
C LEU A 92 3.20 -8.12 -2.67
N SER A 93 2.08 -8.78 -2.44
CA SER A 93 1.81 -10.13 -2.95
C SER A 93 0.54 -10.13 -3.80
N MET A 94 0.58 -10.80 -4.95
CA MET A 94 -0.52 -10.86 -5.90
C MET A 94 -0.85 -12.30 -6.28
N PHE A 95 -2.11 -12.69 -6.10
CA PHE A 95 -2.60 -14.04 -6.39
C PHE A 95 -3.83 -13.97 -7.30
N ASN A 96 -3.73 -14.53 -8.52
CA ASN A 96 -4.82 -14.47 -9.49
C ASN A 96 -5.30 -13.03 -9.74
N VAL A 97 -4.35 -12.14 -10.03
CA VAL A 97 -4.61 -10.73 -10.31
C VAL A 97 -4.30 -10.43 -11.76
N THR A 98 -5.24 -9.80 -12.46
CA THR A 98 -5.04 -9.28 -13.82
C THR A 98 -4.80 -7.78 -13.74
N LEU A 99 -3.66 -7.33 -14.30
CA LEU A 99 -3.30 -5.91 -14.41
C LEU A 99 -2.95 -5.57 -15.84
N ARG A 100 -3.30 -4.35 -16.29
CA ARG A 100 -2.78 -3.82 -17.57
C ARG A 100 -1.34 -3.34 -17.42
N ASN A 101 -1.09 -2.59 -16.34
CA ASN A 101 0.23 -2.15 -15.89
C ASN A 101 0.34 -2.43 -14.39
N LEU A 102 1.55 -2.64 -13.87
CA LEU A 102 1.71 -2.88 -12.43
C LEU A 102 1.31 -1.64 -11.62
N PHE A 103 1.81 -0.46 -12.01
CA PHE A 103 1.49 0.82 -11.41
C PHE A 103 1.06 1.85 -12.48
N ASP A 104 0.37 2.91 -12.08
CA ASP A 104 0.11 4.10 -12.90
C ASP A 104 1.39 4.93 -13.10
N GLU A 105 2.20 5.05 -12.05
CA GLU A 105 3.51 5.68 -12.05
C GLU A 105 4.48 4.88 -11.16
N VAL A 106 5.78 5.15 -11.23
CA VAL A 106 6.76 4.50 -10.35
C VAL A 106 6.63 5.11 -8.95
N PRO A 107 6.37 4.32 -7.88
CA PRO A 107 6.26 4.87 -6.53
C PRO A 107 7.59 5.47 -6.06
N ARG A 108 7.53 6.60 -5.33
CA ARG A 108 8.72 7.40 -4.99
C ARG A 108 9.51 6.79 -3.84
N ASP A 109 8.80 6.29 -2.84
CA ASP A 109 9.36 5.75 -1.61
C ASP A 109 8.99 4.28 -1.42
N ALA A 110 8.96 3.49 -2.51
CA ALA A 110 8.67 2.07 -2.43
C ALA A 110 9.73 1.35 -1.58
N GLY A 111 9.53 1.33 -0.27
CA GLY A 111 10.06 0.34 0.66
C GLY A 111 9.48 -1.05 0.40
N ILE A 112 8.94 -1.29 -0.81
CA ILE A 112 8.51 -2.57 -1.32
C ILE A 112 9.78 -3.33 -1.71
N TRP A 113 10.41 -3.96 -0.73
CA TRP A 113 11.61 -4.74 -0.96
C TRP A 113 11.31 -6.11 -1.59
N GLN A 114 10.03 -6.51 -1.62
CA GLN A 114 9.58 -7.84 -2.04
C GLN A 114 8.24 -7.75 -2.78
N ILE A 115 8.24 -8.12 -4.06
CA ILE A 115 7.03 -8.34 -4.87
C ILE A 115 6.93 -9.84 -5.16
N TRP A 116 5.83 -10.48 -4.76
CA TRP A 116 5.54 -11.89 -5.05
C TRP A 116 4.30 -12.00 -5.94
N ALA A 117 4.43 -12.66 -7.09
CA ALA A 117 3.34 -12.84 -8.03
C ALA A 117 3.31 -14.29 -8.56
N GLU A 118 2.23 -15.03 -8.31
CA GLU A 118 2.11 -16.42 -8.76
C GLU A 118 1.47 -16.58 -10.15
N LYS A 119 0.90 -15.51 -10.73
CA LYS A 119 0.23 -15.55 -12.06
C LYS A 119 0.32 -14.26 -12.88
N VAL A 120 1.42 -13.51 -12.78
CA VAL A 120 1.62 -12.34 -13.66
C VAL A 120 2.51 -12.77 -14.82
N CYS A 121 1.94 -13.49 -15.81
CA CYS A 121 2.44 -13.56 -17.20
C CYS A 121 1.60 -14.54 -18.04
N ASP A 122 0.48 -14.07 -18.61
CA ASP A 122 0.02 -14.55 -19.92
C ASP A 122 0.60 -13.68 -21.06
N LEU A 123 1.63 -12.87 -20.77
CA LEU A 123 2.31 -12.02 -21.75
C LEU A 123 3.84 -12.18 -21.83
N PHE A 124 4.42 -13.20 -21.20
CA PHE A 124 5.73 -13.72 -21.57
C PHE A 124 5.69 -15.23 -21.39
N GLN A 125 5.61 -15.96 -22.50
CA GLN A 125 5.84 -17.39 -22.53
C GLN A 125 7.17 -17.67 -21.84
N LEU A 126 7.16 -18.40 -20.73
CA LEU A 126 8.20 -19.31 -20.22
C LEU A 126 7.95 -19.51 -18.72
N GLY A 127 7.52 -20.72 -18.34
CA GLY A 127 7.18 -21.07 -16.96
C GLY A 127 8.37 -21.00 -16.00
N TYR A 128 8.51 -19.87 -15.31
CA TYR A 128 9.44 -19.67 -14.21
C TYR A 128 8.76 -18.90 -13.07
N VAL A 129 9.09 -19.28 -11.84
CA VAL A 129 8.84 -18.46 -10.64
C VAL A 129 9.82 -17.29 -10.70
N PHE A 130 9.33 -16.09 -11.01
CA PHE A 130 10.15 -14.89 -11.06
C PHE A 130 10.05 -14.14 -9.74
N ILE A 131 11.12 -14.16 -8.95
CA ILE A 131 11.35 -13.17 -7.89
C ILE A 131 11.80 -11.90 -8.59
N PHE A 132 10.88 -10.95 -8.78
CA PHE A 132 11.26 -9.60 -9.23
C PHE A 132 11.83 -8.85 -8.03
N MET A 133 13.14 -8.93 -7.86
CA MET A 133 13.88 -7.98 -7.03
C MET A 133 14.04 -6.71 -7.87
N VAL A 134 13.01 -5.86 -7.90
CA VAL A 134 13.10 -4.55 -8.54
C VAL A 134 13.96 -3.68 -7.64
N ARG A 135 15.23 -3.50 -8.01
CA ARG A 135 16.07 -2.45 -7.47
C ARG A 135 15.79 -1.21 -8.32
N LEU A 136 14.94 -0.30 -7.81
CA LEU A 136 14.78 1.04 -8.39
C LEU A 136 16.07 1.85 -8.19
#